data_AF-A0A914XKD2-F1
#
_entry.id   AF-A0A914XKD2-F1
#
_cell.length_a   1.000
_cell.length_b   1.000
_cell.length_c   1.000
_cell.angle_alpha   90.00
_cell.angle_beta   90.00
_cell.angle_gamma   90.00
#
_symmetry.space_group_name_H-M   'P 1'
#
loop_
_entity.id
_entity.type
_entity.pdbx_description
1 polymer ?
#
loop_
_entity_poly.entity_id
_entity_poly.type
_entity_poly.pdbx_seq_one_letter_code
_entity_poly.pdbx_strand_id
1 'polypeptide(L)'
;MLCCISLQKDARIVRTVVEEGNELLPFTSETKKALKQLWADRGIRQCFDQRSVYQLNDSAKYFLDAVDRTGAKDYRPTEQDILFTRVATTGVVEVRFIIRNIQFRVFDVGGQRSERRKWIHCFDDVNAIIFIAAISEFDQTLREDAKSV
;
A
#
# COMPACT_ATOMS: atom_id res chain seq x y z
N MET A 1 -23.86 12.74 -2.17
CA MET A 1 -22.46 13.05 -1.80
C MET A 1 -21.94 14.06 -2.81
N LEU A 2 -22.19 15.35 -2.57
CA LEU A 2 -21.88 16.41 -3.54
C LEU A 2 -20.39 16.73 -3.47
N CYS A 3 -19.61 16.14 -4.39
CA CYS A 3 -18.29 16.67 -4.69
C CYS A 3 -18.50 18.10 -5.21
N CYS A 4 -17.93 19.10 -4.52
CA CYS A 4 -18.01 20.50 -4.94
C CYS A 4 -17.47 20.61 -6.38
N ILE A 5 -18.13 21.38 -7.24
CA ILE A 5 -17.79 21.48 -8.69
C ILE A 5 -16.29 21.75 -8.91
N SER A 6 -15.61 22.43 -7.98
CA SER A 6 -14.17 22.69 -8.03
C SER A 6 -13.31 21.42 -8.00
N LEU A 7 -13.69 20.40 -7.23
CA LEU A 7 -12.90 19.17 -7.06
C LEU A 7 -13.12 18.17 -8.20
N GLN A 8 -14.15 18.35 -9.03
CA GLN A 8 -14.33 17.51 -10.23
C GLN A 8 -13.16 17.65 -11.20
N LYS A 9 -12.57 18.86 -11.29
CA LYS A 9 -11.37 19.10 -12.09
C LYS A 9 -10.17 18.35 -11.52
N ASP A 10 -9.94 18.47 -10.21
CA ASP A 10 -8.81 17.83 -9.54
C ASP A 10 -8.92 16.29 -9.60
N ALA A 11 -10.13 15.76 -9.39
CA ALA A 11 -10.41 14.34 -9.55
C ALA A 11 -10.15 13.84 -10.97
N ARG A 12 -10.51 14.65 -11.99
CA ARG A 12 -10.23 14.32 -13.39
C ARG A 12 -8.74 14.26 -13.67
N ILE A 13 -7.95 15.20 -13.15
CA ILE A 13 -6.48 15.21 -13.31
C ILE A 13 -5.88 13.90 -12.77
N VAL A 14 -6.21 13.54 -11.53
CA VAL A 14 -5.67 12.31 -10.92
C VAL A 14 -6.14 11.07 -11.67
N ARG A 15 -7.41 11.04 -12.11
CA ARG A 15 -7.94 9.92 -12.89
C ARG A 15 -7.23 9.74 -14.23
N THR A 16 -6.98 10.84 -14.95
CA THR A 16 -6.28 10.81 -16.23
C THR A 16 -4.87 10.23 -16.09
N VAL A 17 -4.14 10.56 -15.02
CA VAL A 17 -2.81 9.96 -14.75
C VAL A 17 -2.90 8.43 -14.70
N VAL A 18 -3.92 7.88 -14.04
CA VAL A 18 -4.12 6.44 -13.91
C VAL A 18 -4.61 5.81 -15.23
N GLU A 19 -5.53 6.48 -15.92
CA GLU A 19 -6.08 6.00 -17.21
C GLU A 19 -4.99 5.93 -18.29
N GLU A 20 -4.01 6.83 -18.24
CA GLU A 20 -2.87 6.87 -19.16
C GLU A 20 -1.70 5.97 -18.72
N GLY A 21 -1.75 5.33 -17.55
CA GLY A 21 -0.66 4.50 -17.02
C GLY A 21 0.56 5.29 -16.57
N ASN A 22 0.37 6.57 -16.23
CA ASN A 22 1.43 7.52 -15.89
C ASN A 22 1.72 7.58 -14.38
N GLU A 23 1.17 6.68 -13.56
CA GLU A 23 1.34 6.66 -12.10
C GLU A 23 2.78 6.42 -11.61
N LEU A 24 3.65 5.87 -12.47
CA LEU A 24 5.07 5.66 -12.18
C LEU A 24 5.94 6.88 -12.53
N LEU A 25 5.39 7.88 -13.21
CA LEU A 25 6.10 9.09 -13.57
C LEU A 25 6.13 10.09 -12.39
N PRO A 26 7.14 10.97 -12.31
CA PRO A 26 7.16 12.04 -11.32
C PRO A 26 5.88 12.89 -11.39
N PHE A 27 5.37 13.29 -10.22
CA PHE A 27 4.18 14.14 -10.17
C PHE A 27 4.42 15.47 -10.89
N THR A 28 3.49 15.82 -11.77
CA THR A 28 3.40 17.20 -12.27
C THR A 28 2.93 18.12 -11.14
N SER A 29 3.17 19.43 -11.31
CA SER A 29 2.69 20.43 -10.36
C SER A 29 1.17 20.38 -10.20
N GLU A 30 0.46 20.12 -11.29
CA GLU A 30 -0.99 19.99 -11.37
C GLU A 30 -1.48 18.76 -10.59
N THR A 31 -0.86 17.59 -10.81
CA THR A 31 -1.22 16.35 -10.11
C THR A 31 -0.94 16.47 -8.62
N LYS A 32 0.22 17.02 -8.24
CA LYS A 32 0.57 17.26 -6.83
C LYS A 32 -0.46 18.18 -6.15
N LYS A 33 -0.85 19.27 -6.83
CA LYS A 33 -1.86 20.21 -6.31
C LYS A 33 -3.23 19.53 -6.19
N ALA A 34 -3.65 18.78 -7.20
CA ALA A 34 -4.91 18.06 -7.22
C ALA A 34 -5.00 17.03 -6.07
N LEU A 35 -3.96 16.22 -5.86
CA LEU A 35 -3.88 15.26 -4.76
C LEU A 35 -4.05 15.95 -3.40
N LYS A 36 -3.40 17.09 -3.19
CA LYS A 36 -3.53 17.87 -1.94
C LYS A 36 -4.93 18.43 -1.75
N GLN A 37 -5.54 18.97 -2.80
CA GLN A 37 -6.88 19.56 -2.72
C GLN A 37 -7.94 18.49 -2.46
N LEU A 38 -7.84 17.35 -3.14
CA LEU A 38 -8.70 16.19 -2.88
C LEU A 38 -8.51 15.67 -1.46
N TRP A 39 -7.26 15.56 -0.99
CA TRP A 39 -7.01 15.07 0.37
C TRP A 39 -7.42 16.04 1.48
N ALA A 40 -7.44 17.34 1.20
CA ALA A 40 -7.95 18.35 2.12
C ALA A 40 -9.49 18.42 2.16
N ASP A 41 -10.18 17.79 1.20
CA ASP A 41 -11.63 17.82 1.12
C ASP A 41 -12.29 17.05 2.27
N ARG A 42 -13.34 17.64 2.84
CA ARG A 42 -14.09 17.03 3.94
C ARG A 42 -14.78 15.74 3.51
N GLY A 43 -15.33 15.68 2.30
CA GLY A 43 -16.00 14.48 1.78
C GLY A 43 -15.01 13.32 1.60
N ILE A 44 -13.83 13.59 1.05
CA ILE A 44 -12.75 12.60 0.92
C ILE A 44 -12.25 12.13 2.30
N ARG A 45 -12.08 13.04 3.27
CA ARG A 45 -11.73 12.67 4.65
C ARG A 45 -12.79 11.78 5.30
N GLN A 46 -14.07 12.11 5.13
CA GLN A 46 -15.18 11.28 5.61
C GLN A 46 -15.22 9.90 4.94
N CYS A 47 -14.94 9.83 3.64
CA CYS A 47 -14.81 8.56 2.92
C CYS A 47 -13.67 7.73 3.53
N PHE A 48 -12.49 8.32 3.73
CA PHE A 48 -11.35 7.68 4.37
C PHE A 48 -11.64 7.18 5.80
N ASP A 49 -12.48 7.87 6.57
CA ASP A 49 -12.88 7.40 7.89
C ASP A 49 -13.71 6.10 7.83
N GLN A 50 -14.37 5.84 6.71
CA GLN A 50 -15.12 4.61 6.42
C GLN A 50 -14.30 3.56 5.67
N ARG A 51 -12.97 3.72 5.58
CA ARG A 51 -12.09 2.85 4.78
C ARG A 51 -12.16 1.36 5.08
N SER A 52 -12.76 0.91 6.19
CA SER A 52 -12.94 -0.53 6.44
C SER A 52 -14.03 -1.17 5.58
N VAL A 53 -14.93 -0.39 4.98
CA VAL A 53 -16.01 -0.91 4.12
C VAL A 53 -15.58 -1.12 2.66
N TYR A 54 -14.36 -0.74 2.29
CA TYR A 54 -13.80 -0.92 0.95
C TYR A 54 -12.29 -1.19 1.01
N GLN A 55 -11.70 -1.58 -0.10
CA GLN A 55 -10.27 -1.93 -0.14
C GLN A 55 -9.42 -0.66 -0.28
N LEU A 56 -8.75 -0.26 0.80
CA LEU A 56 -7.76 0.82 0.81
C LEU A 56 -6.46 0.35 1.45
N ASN A 57 -5.33 0.85 0.97
CA ASN A 57 -4.04 0.54 1.60
C ASN A 57 -3.88 1.28 2.93
N ASP A 58 -3.41 0.59 3.97
CA ASP A 58 -3.12 1.16 5.30
C ASP A 58 -2.17 2.36 5.24
N SER A 59 -1.20 2.33 4.32
CA SER A 59 -0.25 3.43 4.14
C SER A 59 -0.81 4.62 3.35
N ALA A 60 -2.07 4.57 2.89
CA ALA A 60 -2.67 5.66 2.11
C ALA A 60 -2.58 7.01 2.83
N LYS A 61 -2.94 7.06 4.13
CA LYS A 61 -2.84 8.29 4.93
C LYS A 61 -1.41 8.82 5.00
N TYR A 62 -0.45 7.93 5.25
CA TYR A 62 0.96 8.30 5.36
C TYR A 62 1.46 9.01 4.10
N PHE A 63 1.18 8.46 2.92
CA PHE A 63 1.61 9.06 1.66
C PHE A 63 0.77 10.27 1.25
N LEU A 64 -0.54 10.27 1.50
CA LEU A 64 -1.41 11.42 1.18
C LEU A 64 -1.12 12.64 2.05
N ASP A 65 -0.75 12.45 3.32
CA ASP A 65 -0.27 13.55 4.17
C ASP A 65 1.12 14.05 3.74
N ALA A 66 1.90 13.23 3.04
CA ALA A 66 3.28 13.52 2.63
C ALA A 66 3.45 13.93 1.16
N VAL A 67 2.36 14.22 0.42
CA VAL A 67 2.38 14.55 -1.02
C VAL A 67 3.40 15.64 -1.38
N ASP A 68 3.60 16.62 -0.50
CA ASP A 68 4.60 17.67 -0.75
C ASP A 68 6.03 17.13 -0.81
N ARG A 69 6.36 16.22 0.11
CA ARG A 69 7.67 15.60 0.25
C ARG A 69 7.90 14.53 -0.82
N THR A 70 6.93 13.65 -1.04
CA THR A 70 7.03 12.56 -2.02
C THR A 70 6.97 13.04 -3.47
N GLY A 71 6.31 14.19 -3.71
CA GLY A 71 6.29 14.86 -5.01
C GLY A 71 7.38 15.92 -5.21
N ALA A 72 8.41 15.98 -4.37
CA ALA A 72 9.54 16.88 -4.59
C ALA A 72 10.48 16.35 -5.70
N LYS A 73 11.13 17.26 -6.44
CA LYS A 73 12.02 16.88 -7.57
C LYS A 73 13.23 16.05 -7.14
N ASP A 74 13.70 16.30 -5.93
CA ASP A 74 14.84 15.66 -5.28
C ASP A 74 14.41 14.63 -4.23
N TYR A 75 13.15 14.19 -4.26
CA TYR A 75 12.62 13.19 -3.33
C TYR A 75 13.50 11.94 -3.33
N ARG A 76 13.94 11.57 -2.13
CA ARG A 76 14.58 10.29 -1.83
C ARG A 76 13.73 9.56 -0.79
N PRO A 77 13.29 8.31 -1.07
CA PRO A 77 12.56 7.52 -0.09
C PRO A 77 13.36 7.38 1.21
N THR A 78 12.71 7.65 2.32
CA THR A 78 13.21 7.34 3.65
C THR A 78 13.02 5.84 3.94
N GLU A 79 13.73 5.31 4.93
CA GLU A 79 13.49 3.94 5.40
C GLU A 79 12.01 3.73 5.78
N GLN A 80 11.37 4.76 6.35
CA GLN A 80 9.95 4.72 6.68
C GLN A 80 9.05 4.64 5.43
N ASP A 81 9.39 5.35 4.35
CA ASP A 81 8.65 5.22 3.07
C ASP A 81 8.79 3.82 2.50
N ILE A 82 10.00 3.24 2.58
CA ILE A 82 10.28 1.88 2.12
C ILE A 82 9.43 0.88 2.91
N LEU A 83 9.38 1.01 4.24
CA LEU A 83 8.57 0.14 5.10
C LEU A 83 7.06 0.29 4.87
N PHE A 84 6.56 1.49 4.54
CA PHE A 84 5.15 1.72 4.24
C PHE A 84 4.75 1.41 2.79
N THR A 85 5.73 1.21 1.90
CA THR A 85 5.46 0.86 0.51
C THR A 85 4.91 -0.56 0.44
N ARG A 86 3.73 -0.71 -0.16
CA ARG A 86 3.10 -2.02 -0.33
C ARG A 86 3.45 -2.60 -1.69
N VAL A 87 4.33 -3.59 -1.69
CA VAL A 87 4.57 -4.48 -2.83
C VAL A 87 4.13 -5.87 -2.42
N ALA A 88 3.20 -6.47 -3.15
CA ALA A 88 2.78 -7.84 -2.85
C ALA A 88 3.95 -8.80 -3.12
N THR A 89 4.39 -9.53 -2.08
CA THR A 89 5.39 -10.58 -2.24
C THR A 89 4.82 -11.67 -3.14
N THR A 90 5.49 -11.92 -4.27
CA THR A 90 5.22 -13.05 -5.15
C THR A 90 6.34 -14.07 -5.01
N GLY A 91 5.98 -15.32 -4.76
CA GLY A 91 6.94 -16.40 -4.58
C GLY A 91 7.52 -16.46 -3.17
N VAL A 92 8.80 -16.82 -3.10
CA VAL A 92 9.55 -17.07 -1.88
C VAL A 92 10.81 -16.22 -1.94
N VAL A 93 11.04 -15.40 -0.93
CA VAL A 93 12.26 -14.59 -0.80
C VAL A 93 13.06 -15.12 0.37
N GLU A 94 14.33 -15.42 0.15
CA GLU A 94 15.25 -15.90 1.18
C GLU A 94 16.21 -14.78 1.60
N VAL A 95 16.32 -14.53 2.91
CA VAL A 95 17.27 -13.58 3.50
C VAL A 95 18.16 -14.32 4.49
N ARG A 96 19.47 -14.11 4.36
CA ARG A 96 20.48 -14.67 5.27
C ARG A 96 21.19 -13.56 6.03
N PHE A 97 21.32 -13.72 7.34
CA PHE A 97 22.07 -12.78 8.18
C PHE A 97 22.62 -13.49 9.43
N ILE A 98 23.54 -12.84 10.14
CA ILE A 98 24.19 -13.39 11.34
C ILE A 98 23.89 -12.48 12.53
N ILE A 99 23.42 -13.05 13.63
CA ILE A 99 23.25 -12.35 14.91
C ILE A 99 23.98 -13.14 15.98
N ARG A 100 24.92 -12.51 16.70
CA ARG A 100 25.71 -13.15 17.77
C ARG A 100 26.33 -14.49 17.34
N ASN A 101 26.93 -14.51 16.15
CA ASN A 101 27.55 -15.68 15.51
C ASN A 101 26.57 -16.83 15.17
N ILE A 102 25.27 -16.62 15.27
CA ILE A 102 24.24 -17.57 14.82
C ILE A 102 23.79 -17.14 13.42
N GLN A 103 23.86 -18.06 12.47
CA GLN A 103 23.36 -17.84 11.11
C GLN A 103 21.85 -18.05 11.06
N PHE A 104 21.13 -17.02 10.62
CA PHE A 104 19.70 -17.06 10.35
C PHE A 104 19.45 -17.14 8.85
N ARG A 105 18.44 -17.93 8.50
CA ARG A 105 17.88 -18.04 7.15
C ARG A 105 16.39 -17.85 7.27
N VAL A 106 15.89 -16.70 6.83
CA VAL A 106 14.49 -16.31 6.92
C VAL A 106 13.87 -16.37 5.54
N PHE A 107 12.71 -16.99 5.45
CA PHE A 107 11.92 -17.04 4.21
C PHE A 107 10.68 -16.16 4.38
N ASP A 108 10.53 -15.18 3.50
CA ASP A 108 9.28 -14.45 3.33
C ASP A 108 8.48 -15.10 2.19
N VAL A 109 7.23 -15.45 2.47
CA VAL A 109 6.34 -16.14 1.55
C VAL A 109 5.08 -15.33 1.34
N GLY A 110 4.64 -15.20 0.08
CA GLY A 110 3.40 -14.49 -0.24
C GLY A 110 2.19 -15.06 0.51
N GLY A 111 1.44 -14.21 1.21
CA GLY A 111 0.27 -14.60 2.03
C GLY A 111 -1.07 -14.68 1.29
N GLN A 112 -1.15 -14.14 0.07
CA GLN A 112 -2.35 -14.18 -0.77
C GLN A 112 -2.75 -15.61 -1.11
N ARG A 113 -4.05 -15.90 -1.28
CA ARG A 113 -4.51 -17.29 -1.50
C ARG A 113 -3.86 -17.95 -2.72
N SER A 114 -3.58 -17.19 -3.77
CA SER A 114 -2.84 -17.64 -4.96
C SER A 114 -1.42 -18.11 -4.66
N GLU A 115 -0.77 -17.53 -3.65
CA GLU A 115 0.64 -17.78 -3.30
C GLU A 115 0.79 -18.93 -2.30
N ARG A 116 -0.25 -19.25 -1.51
CA ARG A 116 -0.20 -20.26 -0.42
C ARG A 116 0.20 -21.66 -0.87
N ARG A 117 -0.06 -22.04 -2.13
CA ARG A 117 0.37 -23.34 -2.67
C ARG A 117 1.90 -23.51 -2.67
N LYS A 118 2.65 -22.39 -2.70
CA LYS A 118 4.12 -22.40 -2.73
C LYS A 118 4.74 -22.63 -1.36
N TRP A 119 3.97 -22.45 -0.27
CA TRP A 119 4.50 -22.55 1.10
C TRP A 119 5.10 -23.92 1.41
N ILE A 120 4.55 -24.99 0.83
CA ILE A 120 5.04 -26.37 1.03
C ILE A 120 6.53 -26.54 0.68
N HIS A 121 7.06 -25.72 -0.24
CA HIS A 121 8.47 -25.76 -0.64
C HIS A 121 9.41 -25.12 0.38
N CYS A 122 8.89 -24.44 1.39
CA CYS A 122 9.65 -23.70 2.40
C CYS A 122 9.64 -24.35 3.79
N PHE A 123 8.88 -25.43 3.97
CA PHE A 123 8.68 -26.09 5.27
C PHE A 123 9.69 -27.20 5.60
N ASP A 124 10.63 -27.49 4.70
CA ASP A 124 11.67 -28.48 4.96
C ASP A 124 12.72 -27.90 5.92
N ASP A 125 13.00 -28.62 7.02
CA ASP A 125 13.98 -28.27 8.05
C ASP A 125 13.79 -26.87 8.71
N VAL A 126 12.54 -26.46 8.94
CA VAL A 126 12.23 -25.19 9.61
C VAL A 126 12.36 -25.31 11.13
N ASN A 127 13.19 -24.45 11.74
CA ASN A 127 13.33 -24.40 13.20
C ASN A 127 12.17 -23.71 13.93
N ALA A 128 11.57 -22.69 13.31
CA ALA A 128 10.50 -21.90 13.90
C ALA A 128 9.63 -21.21 12.83
N ILE A 129 8.37 -20.95 13.16
CA ILE A 129 7.43 -20.22 12.31
C ILE A 129 7.09 -18.89 13.00
N ILE A 130 7.19 -17.79 12.27
CA ILE A 130 6.69 -16.48 12.68
C ILE A 130 5.38 -16.24 11.96
N PHE A 131 4.26 -16.37 12.67
CA PHE A 131 2.93 -16.11 12.11
C PHE A 131 2.52 -14.66 12.37
N ILE A 132 2.31 -13.88 11.30
CA ILE A 132 1.94 -12.47 11.38
C ILE A 132 0.44 -12.33 11.14
N ALA A 133 -0.26 -11.64 12.04
CA ALA A 133 -1.68 -11.34 11.92
C ALA A 133 -1.93 -9.83 12.07
N ALA A 134 -2.69 -9.26 11.14
CA ALA A 134 -3.10 -7.86 11.22
C ALA A 134 -4.32 -7.72 12.15
N ILE A 135 -4.06 -7.37 13.41
CA ILE A 135 -5.12 -7.20 14.43
C ILE A 135 -6.07 -6.04 14.06
N SER A 136 -5.57 -5.04 13.34
CA SER A 136 -6.33 -3.87 12.91
C SER A 136 -7.33 -4.13 11.78
N GLU A 137 -7.31 -5.31 11.15
CA GLU A 137 -8.19 -5.66 10.02
C GLU A 137 -9.48 -6.38 10.47
N PHE A 138 -9.83 -6.34 11.76
CA PHE A 138 -10.97 -7.07 12.33
C PHE A 138 -12.34 -6.68 11.72
N ASP A 139 -12.46 -5.46 11.18
CA ASP A 139 -13.66 -4.93 10.55
C ASP A 139 -13.58 -4.90 9.01
N GLN A 140 -12.58 -5.56 8.42
CA GLN A 140 -12.33 -5.58 6.98
C GLN A 140 -12.63 -6.95 6.36
N THR A 141 -12.81 -6.97 5.04
CA THR A 141 -12.96 -8.18 4.24
C THR A 141 -11.71 -8.44 3.41
N LEU A 142 -11.47 -9.70 3.03
CA LEU A 142 -10.34 -10.01 2.16
C LEU A 142 -10.61 -9.50 0.74
N ARG A 143 -9.61 -8.88 0.11
CA ARG A 143 -9.68 -8.46 -1.31
C ARG A 143 -10.04 -9.61 -2.26
N GLU A 144 -9.68 -10.84 -1.87
CA GLU A 144 -9.90 -12.06 -2.65
C GLU A 144 -11.31 -12.65 -2.45
N ASP A 145 -12.16 -12.05 -1.62
CA ASP A 145 -13.53 -12.50 -1.42
C ASP A 145 -14.46 -11.91 -2.50
N ALA A 146 -15.13 -12.79 -3.24
CA ALA A 146 -16.01 -12.45 -4.37
C ALA A 146 -17.34 -11.76 -3.98
N LYS A 147 -17.40 -11.12 -2.80
CA LYS A 147 -18.58 -10.41 -2.31
C LYS A 147 -18.16 -9.07 -1.68
N SER A 148 -17.69 -8.17 -2.52
CA SER A 148 -17.93 -6.74 -2.27
C SER A 148 -19.30 -6.45 -2.84
N VAL A 149 -20.25 -6.03 -2.00
CA VAL A 149 -21.62 -5.65 -2.41
C VAL A 149 -21.59 -4.60 -3.51
#